data_AF-A0AAV4F115-F1
#
_entry.id   AF-A0AAV4F115-F1
#
_cell.length_a   1.000
_cell.length_b   1.000
_cell.length_c   1.000
_cell.angle_alpha   90.00
_cell.angle_beta   90.00
_cell.angle_gamma   90.00
#
_symmetry.space_group_name_H-M   'P 1'
#
loop_
_entity.id
_entity.type
_entity.pdbx_description
1 polymer ?
#
loop_
_entity_poly.entity_id
_entity_poly.type
_entity_poly.pdbx_seq_one_letter_code
_entity_poly.pdbx_strand_id
1 'polypeptide(L)'
;MNVNRTTNFRLRQRLHETNTVSDRPRCGRPRCTTQRQDRNLVRNHMNNRFLSASASSRHTRERNNQRISANTVRRRLTTSGLRARRPYIGPILTQRLRHQRTLWAQEHAAWDRIQWRSVVLSDESRFYMDHADGHVHVCRRTGERYQADCVREHDRWSGASLMMCCCTGSPKGAYTLLAGACLDL
;
A
#
# COMPACT_ATOMS: atom_id res chain seq x y z
N MET A 1 -51.33 -23.44 5.35
CA MET A 1 -50.05 -23.27 4.63
C MET A 1 -49.95 -24.33 3.55
N ASN A 2 -49.88 -23.93 2.28
CA ASN A 2 -49.81 -24.84 1.13
C ASN A 2 -48.34 -25.26 0.89
N VAL A 3 -47.86 -26.23 1.66
CA VAL A 3 -46.49 -26.77 1.55
C VAL A 3 -46.57 -28.23 1.08
N ASN A 4 -45.76 -28.59 0.08
CA ASN A 4 -45.81 -29.92 -0.54
C ASN A 4 -45.61 -31.05 0.51
N ARG A 5 -46.44 -32.10 0.44
CA ARG A 5 -46.44 -33.23 1.39
C ARG A 5 -45.06 -33.90 1.51
N THR A 6 -44.32 -33.99 0.41
CA THR A 6 -42.96 -34.57 0.41
C THR A 6 -41.95 -33.71 1.16
N THR A 7 -42.09 -32.39 1.10
CA THR A 7 -41.24 -31.45 1.86
C THR A 7 -41.48 -31.61 3.36
N ASN A 8 -42.74 -31.69 3.79
CA ASN A 8 -43.09 -31.93 5.19
C ASN A 8 -42.54 -33.27 5.72
N PHE A 9 -42.64 -34.34 4.92
CA PHE A 9 -42.07 -35.64 5.28
C PHE A 9 -40.54 -35.58 5.43
N ARG A 10 -39.83 -34.97 4.47
CA ARG A 10 -38.36 -34.82 4.51
C ARG A 10 -37.90 -33.95 5.69
N LEU A 11 -38.64 -32.90 6.04
CA LEU A 11 -38.32 -32.04 7.18
C LEU A 11 -38.54 -32.77 8.51
N ARG A 12 -39.64 -33.54 8.65
CA ARG A 12 -39.88 -34.39 9.84
C ARG A 12 -38.83 -35.47 10.00
N GLN A 13 -38.48 -36.16 8.91
CA GLN A 13 -37.43 -37.17 8.93
C GLN A 13 -36.07 -36.57 9.35
N ARG A 14 -35.70 -35.42 8.75
CA ARG A 14 -34.48 -34.70 9.12
C ARG A 14 -34.49 -34.27 10.59
N LEU A 15 -35.61 -33.76 11.09
CA LEU A 15 -35.75 -33.38 12.50
C LEU A 15 -35.55 -34.58 13.42
N HIS A 16 -36.06 -35.77 13.05
CA HIS A 16 -35.91 -36.98 13.84
C HIS A 16 -34.46 -37.51 13.84
N GLU A 17 -33.73 -37.37 12.72
CA GLU A 17 -32.35 -37.83 12.57
C GLU A 17 -31.32 -36.88 13.18
N THR A 18 -31.47 -35.56 12.97
CA THR A 18 -30.45 -34.56 13.33
C THR A 18 -30.89 -33.56 14.39
N ASN A 19 -32.11 -33.66 14.93
CA ASN A 19 -32.71 -32.72 15.88
C ASN A 19 -32.75 -31.24 15.40
N THR A 20 -32.57 -31.01 14.10
CA THR A 20 -32.58 -29.67 13.51
C THR A 20 -33.27 -29.65 12.15
N VAL A 21 -33.98 -28.55 11.87
CA VAL A 21 -34.62 -28.29 10.57
C VAL A 21 -33.80 -27.34 9.71
N SER A 22 -32.72 -26.78 10.27
CA SER A 22 -31.83 -25.83 9.59
C SER A 22 -31.24 -26.41 8.30
N ASP A 23 -31.07 -25.53 7.31
CA ASP A 23 -30.41 -25.87 6.07
C ASP A 23 -28.97 -26.33 6.32
N ARG A 24 -28.57 -27.43 5.67
CA ARG A 24 -27.18 -27.90 5.68
C ARG A 24 -26.32 -26.94 4.83
N PRO A 25 -25.03 -26.76 5.17
CA PRO A 25 -24.11 -26.02 4.33
C PRO A 25 -24.11 -26.58 2.91
N ARG A 26 -24.38 -25.72 1.92
CA ARG A 26 -24.37 -26.12 0.50
C ARG A 26 -22.93 -26.09 -0.01
N CYS A 27 -22.56 -27.04 -0.87
CA CYS A 27 -21.30 -26.95 -1.59
C CYS A 27 -21.35 -25.75 -2.55
N GLY A 28 -20.47 -24.78 -2.33
CA GLY A 28 -20.32 -23.63 -3.23
C GLY A 28 -19.64 -24.03 -4.54
N ARG A 29 -19.63 -23.10 -5.51
CA ARG A 29 -18.90 -23.29 -6.77
C ARG A 29 -17.41 -23.57 -6.49
N PRO A 30 -16.81 -24.60 -7.12
CA PRO A 30 -15.39 -24.88 -6.95
C PRO A 30 -14.52 -23.70 -7.41
N ARG A 31 -13.36 -23.56 -6.80
CA ARG A 31 -12.40 -22.49 -7.14
C ARG A 31 -11.81 -22.73 -8.52
N CYS A 32 -11.67 -21.67 -9.32
CA CYS A 32 -10.96 -21.73 -10.60
C CYS A 32 -9.44 -21.94 -10.43
N THR A 33 -8.86 -21.46 -9.32
CA THR A 33 -7.44 -21.62 -9.01
C THR A 33 -7.17 -22.80 -8.09
N THR A 34 -6.01 -23.42 -8.28
CA THR A 34 -5.50 -24.47 -7.38
C THR A 34 -4.71 -23.86 -6.22
N GLN A 35 -4.54 -24.62 -5.13
CA GLN A 35 -3.76 -24.16 -3.98
C GLN A 35 -2.28 -23.91 -4.33
N ARG A 36 -1.72 -24.60 -5.32
CA ARG A 36 -0.36 -24.35 -5.82
C ARG A 36 -0.28 -23.00 -6.54
N GLN A 37 -1.28 -22.68 -7.36
CA GLN A 37 -1.36 -21.38 -8.05
C GLN A 37 -1.52 -20.24 -7.04
N ASP A 38 -2.39 -20.40 -6.05
CA ASP A 38 -2.57 -19.39 -4.99
C ASP A 38 -1.26 -19.13 -4.24
N ARG A 39 -0.51 -20.18 -3.88
CA ARG A 39 0.83 -20.04 -3.25
C ARG A 39 1.84 -19.31 -4.14
N ASN A 40 1.84 -19.62 -5.44
CA ASN A 40 2.73 -18.96 -6.40
C ASN A 40 2.37 -17.48 -6.58
N LEU A 41 1.08 -17.13 -6.64
CA LEU A 41 0.62 -15.75 -6.68
C LEU A 41 1.13 -14.97 -5.47
N VAL A 42 0.95 -15.52 -4.27
CA VAL A 42 1.43 -14.87 -3.04
C VAL A 42 2.94 -14.70 -3.08
N ARG A 43 3.70 -15.73 -3.43
CA ARG A 43 5.16 -15.65 -3.54
C ARG A 43 5.62 -14.57 -4.51
N ASN A 44 5.02 -14.52 -5.70
CA ASN A 44 5.38 -13.52 -6.72
C ASN A 44 5.12 -12.10 -6.24
N HIS A 45 3.98 -11.85 -5.57
CA HIS A 45 3.66 -10.54 -5.01
C HIS A 45 4.46 -10.19 -3.75
N MET A 46 5.01 -11.18 -3.03
CA MET A 46 5.94 -10.94 -1.94
C MET A 46 7.33 -10.55 -2.47
N ASN A 47 7.80 -11.20 -3.52
CA ASN A 47 9.09 -10.92 -4.15
C ASN A 47 9.08 -9.60 -4.95
N ASN A 48 7.97 -9.28 -5.60
CA ASN A 48 7.77 -8.02 -6.29
C ASN A 48 6.48 -7.35 -5.79
N ARG A 49 6.63 -6.47 -4.81
CA ARG A 49 5.53 -5.78 -4.13
C ARG A 49 4.76 -4.83 -5.06
N PHE A 50 5.38 -4.36 -6.14
CA PHE A 50 4.77 -3.45 -7.14
C PHE A 50 4.12 -4.20 -8.31
N LEU A 51 4.17 -5.53 -8.32
CA LEU A 51 3.53 -6.33 -9.35
C LEU A 51 2.02 -6.09 -9.34
N SER A 52 1.46 -5.76 -10.51
CA SER A 52 0.02 -5.53 -10.65
C SER A 52 -0.74 -6.85 -10.73
N ALA A 53 -1.96 -6.87 -10.19
CA ALA A 53 -2.83 -8.05 -10.28
C ALA A 53 -3.13 -8.44 -11.74
N SER A 54 -3.22 -7.45 -12.64
CA SER A 54 -3.41 -7.65 -14.08
C SER A 54 -2.18 -8.28 -14.75
N ALA A 55 -0.96 -7.96 -14.29
CA ALA A 55 0.24 -8.64 -14.77
C ALA A 55 0.23 -10.12 -14.37
N SER A 56 -0.07 -10.43 -13.10
CA SER A 56 -0.18 -11.82 -12.62
C SER A 56 -1.28 -12.61 -13.31
N SER A 57 -2.41 -11.96 -13.64
CA SER A 57 -3.54 -12.61 -14.29
C SER A 57 -3.24 -13.04 -15.73
N ARG A 58 -2.38 -12.29 -16.46
CA ARG A 58 -1.95 -12.65 -17.82
C ARG A 58 -1.12 -13.95 -17.87
N HIS A 59 -0.39 -14.25 -16.81
CA HIS A 59 0.51 -15.41 -16.73
C HIS A 59 -0.13 -16.63 -16.06
N THR A 60 -1.20 -16.43 -15.28
CA THR A 60 -1.84 -17.52 -14.53
C THR A 60 -3.03 -18.05 -15.31
N ARG A 61 -2.99 -19.34 -15.65
CA ARG A 61 -4.09 -20.03 -16.33
C ARG A 61 -4.88 -20.91 -15.35
N GLU A 62 -6.19 -20.95 -15.48
CA GLU A 62 -7.04 -21.89 -14.74
C GLU A 62 -7.05 -23.29 -15.38
N ARG A 63 -7.85 -24.21 -14.83
CA ARG A 63 -7.90 -25.62 -15.24
C ARG A 63 -8.18 -25.81 -16.73
N ASN A 64 -9.01 -24.95 -17.33
CA ASN A 64 -9.39 -25.04 -18.74
C ASN A 64 -8.44 -24.26 -19.66
N ASN A 65 -7.21 -23.99 -19.20
CA ASN A 65 -6.19 -23.20 -19.90
C ASN A 65 -6.61 -21.74 -20.21
N GLN A 66 -7.71 -21.27 -19.61
CA GLN A 66 -8.17 -19.88 -19.72
C GLN A 66 -7.37 -18.97 -18.77
N ARG A 67 -7.23 -17.69 -19.11
CA ARG A 67 -6.58 -16.72 -18.22
C ARG A 67 -7.50 -16.35 -17.07
N ILE A 68 -6.99 -16.32 -15.85
CA ILE A 68 -7.79 -15.84 -14.72
C ILE A 68 -8.00 -14.33 -14.82
N SER A 69 -9.09 -13.84 -14.24
CA SER A 69 -9.31 -12.40 -14.12
C SER A 69 -8.40 -11.77 -13.05
N ALA A 70 -8.09 -10.47 -13.22
CA ALA A 70 -7.37 -9.71 -12.19
C ALA A 70 -8.15 -9.66 -10.86
N ASN A 71 -9.48 -9.70 -10.90
CA ASN A 71 -10.32 -9.78 -9.70
C ASN A 71 -10.10 -11.07 -8.92
N THR A 72 -9.93 -12.21 -9.62
CA THR A 72 -9.58 -13.48 -8.97
C THR A 72 -8.24 -13.34 -8.23
N VAL A 73 -7.22 -12.77 -8.88
CA VAL A 73 -5.91 -12.53 -8.24
C VAL A 73 -6.05 -11.68 -6.98
N ARG A 74 -6.75 -10.53 -7.07
CA ARG A 74 -6.97 -9.64 -5.91
C ARG A 74 -7.65 -10.35 -4.75
N ARG A 75 -8.67 -11.19 -5.03
CA ARG A 75 -9.35 -12.00 -4.01
C ARG A 75 -8.37 -12.96 -3.34
N ARG A 76 -7.53 -13.68 -4.10
CA ARG A 76 -6.52 -14.61 -3.55
C ARG A 76 -5.47 -13.91 -2.70
N LEU A 77 -5.00 -12.74 -3.14
CA LEU A 77 -4.08 -11.93 -2.36
C LEU A 77 -4.75 -11.45 -1.06
N THR A 78 -5.99 -10.97 -1.14
CA THR A 78 -6.72 -10.50 0.04
C THR A 78 -6.92 -11.63 1.06
N THR A 79 -7.25 -12.83 0.60
CA THR A 79 -7.38 -14.03 1.47
C THR A 79 -6.07 -14.38 2.19
N SER A 80 -4.91 -14.06 1.61
CA SER A 80 -3.59 -14.25 2.25
C SER A 80 -3.08 -13.01 3.00
N GLY A 81 -3.94 -12.00 3.18
CA GLY A 81 -3.64 -10.78 3.92
C GLY A 81 -2.92 -9.70 3.11
N LEU A 82 -2.68 -9.90 1.82
CA LEU A 82 -2.07 -8.92 0.93
C LEU A 82 -3.14 -8.02 0.30
N ARG A 83 -2.97 -6.70 0.44
CA ARG A 83 -3.85 -5.71 -0.18
C ARG A 83 -3.05 -4.67 -0.93
N ALA A 84 -3.59 -4.19 -2.04
CA ALA A 84 -3.06 -3.03 -2.74
C ALA A 84 -3.27 -1.78 -1.89
N ARG A 85 -2.20 -1.04 -1.63
CA ARG A 85 -2.16 0.20 -0.84
C ARG A 85 -1.33 1.25 -1.58
N ARG A 86 -1.44 2.52 -1.19
CA ARG A 86 -0.48 3.54 -1.64
C ARG A 86 0.88 3.27 -0.98
N PRO A 87 1.99 3.28 -1.74
CA PRO A 87 3.32 3.17 -1.17
C PRO A 87 3.64 4.42 -0.34
N TYR A 88 4.58 4.29 0.59
CA TYR A 88 5.25 5.47 1.12
C TYR A 88 6.22 5.98 0.04
N ILE A 89 6.20 7.28 -0.19
CA ILE A 89 7.11 7.96 -1.12
C ILE A 89 8.02 8.83 -0.27
N GLY A 90 9.32 8.61 -0.37
CA GLY A 90 10.32 9.32 0.42
C GLY A 90 11.62 9.54 -0.35
N PRO A 91 12.54 10.35 0.18
CA PRO A 91 13.84 10.55 -0.42
C PRO A 91 14.65 9.24 -0.40
N ILE A 92 15.56 9.10 -1.36
CA ILE A 92 16.56 8.03 -1.37
C ILE A 92 17.47 8.22 -0.14
N LEU A 93 17.45 7.27 0.79
CA LEU A 93 18.23 7.33 2.03
C LEU A 93 19.21 6.16 2.10
N THR A 94 20.49 6.46 1.95
CA THR A 94 21.57 5.50 2.20
C THR A 94 21.61 5.09 3.67
N GLN A 95 22.18 3.92 3.98
CA GLN A 95 22.30 3.45 5.37
C GLN A 95 23.03 4.45 6.27
N ARG A 96 24.08 5.11 5.75
CA ARG A 96 24.80 6.18 6.44
C ARG A 96 23.89 7.36 6.79
N LEU A 97 23.11 7.85 5.83
CA LEU A 97 22.17 8.96 6.06
C LEU A 97 21.09 8.58 7.08
N ARG A 98 20.58 7.35 7.05
CA ARG A 98 19.62 6.87 8.05
C ARG A 98 20.22 6.91 9.45
N HIS A 99 21.44 6.40 9.62
CA HIS A 99 22.12 6.41 10.90
C HIS A 99 22.38 7.83 11.42
N GLN A 100 22.90 8.72 10.59
CA GLN A 100 23.14 10.12 10.94
C GLN A 100 21.85 10.83 11.36
N ARG A 101 20.74 10.61 10.64
CA ARG A 101 19.43 11.18 11.00
C ARG A 101 18.92 10.65 12.33
N THR A 102 19.12 9.35 12.61
CA THR A 102 18.74 8.75 13.90
C THR A 102 19.57 9.32 15.04
N LEU A 103 20.89 9.44 14.89
CA LEU A 103 21.76 10.05 15.90
C LEU A 103 21.36 11.49 16.17
N TRP A 104 21.19 12.30 15.11
CA TRP A 104 20.77 13.68 15.23
C TRP A 104 19.43 13.79 15.99
N ALA A 105 18.46 12.95 15.66
CA ALA A 105 17.17 12.93 16.35
C ALA A 105 17.29 12.52 17.83
N GLN A 106 18.18 11.60 18.17
CA GLN A 106 18.43 11.18 19.55
C GLN A 106 19.12 12.28 20.36
N GLU A 107 20.16 12.91 19.80
CA GLU A 107 20.89 14.01 20.43
C GLU A 107 19.98 15.20 20.76
N HIS A 108 19.02 15.50 19.87
CA HIS A 108 18.13 16.66 19.99
C HIS A 108 16.76 16.30 20.58
N ALA A 109 16.51 15.04 20.96
CA ALA A 109 15.23 14.60 21.53
C ALA A 109 14.90 15.27 22.87
N ALA A 110 15.93 15.57 23.66
CA ALA A 110 15.82 16.19 24.98
C ALA A 110 15.90 17.72 24.94
N TRP A 111 15.93 18.34 23.75
CA TRP A 111 16.05 19.79 23.64
C TRP A 111 14.79 20.52 24.08
N ASP A 112 14.99 21.55 24.90
CA ASP A 112 13.94 22.42 25.39
C ASP A 112 13.54 23.48 24.36
N ARG A 113 12.35 24.04 24.53
CA ARG A 113 11.78 25.05 23.63
C ARG A 113 12.70 26.27 23.44
N ILE A 114 13.49 26.65 24.43
CA ILE A 114 14.44 27.77 24.33
C ILE A 114 15.58 27.43 23.37
N GLN A 115 16.11 26.21 23.42
CA GLN A 115 17.16 25.74 22.50
C GLN A 115 16.64 25.68 21.06
N TRP A 116 15.38 25.25 20.87
CA TRP A 116 14.74 25.29 19.55
C TRP A 116 14.55 26.72 19.02
N ARG A 117 14.34 27.72 19.88
CA ARG A 117 14.16 29.13 19.44
C ARG A 117 15.44 29.76 18.91
N SER A 118 16.62 29.28 19.30
CA SER A 118 17.89 29.76 18.75
C SER A 118 18.22 29.18 17.37
N VAL A 119 17.48 28.16 16.90
CA VAL A 119 17.72 27.57 15.59
C VAL A 119 17.07 28.41 14.50
N VAL A 120 17.88 28.87 13.54
CA VAL A 120 17.39 29.45 12.29
C VAL A 120 17.30 28.34 11.26
N LEU A 121 16.10 28.14 10.69
CA LEU A 121 15.87 27.14 9.65
C LEU A 121 15.87 27.81 8.29
N SER A 122 16.70 27.34 7.38
CA SER A 122 16.69 27.68 5.95
C SER A 122 16.31 26.46 5.14
N ASP A 123 15.43 26.63 4.15
CA ASP A 123 15.08 25.56 3.20
C ASP A 123 14.96 26.11 1.78
N GLU A 124 15.19 25.23 0.82
CA GLU A 124 15.00 25.49 -0.60
C GLU A 124 13.85 24.62 -1.10
N SER A 125 12.77 25.26 -1.52
CA SER A 125 11.59 24.62 -2.07
C SER A 125 11.62 24.61 -3.59
N ARG A 126 11.32 23.45 -4.18
CA ARG A 126 11.25 23.23 -5.63
C ARG A 126 9.79 23.00 -6.04
N PHE A 127 9.31 23.77 -7.00
CA PHE A 127 7.97 23.65 -7.57
C PHE A 127 8.04 23.11 -9.00
N TYR A 128 7.35 22.02 -9.28
CA TYR A 128 7.29 21.40 -10.61
C TYR A 128 6.11 21.97 -11.39
N MET A 129 6.30 22.19 -12.70
CA MET A 129 5.23 22.67 -13.59
C MET A 129 4.36 21.52 -14.14
N ASP A 130 4.91 20.32 -14.22
CA ASP A 130 4.19 19.12 -14.64
C ASP A 130 4.52 17.97 -13.68
N HIS A 131 3.49 17.27 -13.20
CA HIS A 131 3.63 16.16 -12.26
C HIS A 131 2.92 14.94 -12.85
N ALA A 132 3.70 13.89 -13.13
CA ALA A 132 3.12 12.60 -13.48
C ALA A 132 2.48 11.99 -12.23
N ASP A 133 1.18 12.24 -12.04
CA ASP A 133 0.34 11.70 -10.96
C ASP A 133 0.05 10.20 -11.15
N GLY A 134 1.10 9.40 -11.30
CA GLY A 134 1.01 7.95 -11.41
C GLY A 134 0.48 7.36 -10.11
N HIS A 135 -0.77 6.87 -10.12
CA HIS A 135 -1.34 6.05 -9.05
C HIS A 135 -0.64 4.68 -8.99
N VAL A 136 0.53 4.64 -8.38
CA VAL A 136 1.25 3.39 -8.10
C VAL A 136 0.72 2.76 -6.82
N HIS A 137 0.54 1.45 -6.86
CA HIS A 137 0.12 0.65 -5.73
C HIS A 137 1.19 -0.37 -5.35
N VAL A 138 1.29 -0.62 -4.06
CA VAL A 138 2.11 -1.68 -3.47
C VAL A 138 1.20 -2.73 -2.83
N CYS A 139 1.45 -4.00 -3.09
CA CYS A 139 0.78 -5.13 -2.47
C CYS A 139 1.49 -5.48 -1.15
N ARG A 140 0.88 -5.14 -0.01
CA ARG A 140 1.48 -5.35 1.32
C ARG A 140 0.47 -5.76 2.37
N ARG A 141 0.95 -6.34 3.46
CA ARG A 141 0.18 -6.62 4.67
C ARG A 141 0.04 -5.36 5.52
N THR A 142 -0.87 -5.41 6.50
CA THR A 142 -0.94 -4.39 7.55
C THR A 142 0.37 -4.38 8.34
N GLY A 143 0.91 -3.20 8.66
CA GLY A 143 2.19 -3.05 9.37
C GLY A 143 3.43 -2.94 8.47
N GLU A 144 3.38 -3.41 7.22
CA GLU A 144 4.54 -3.40 6.30
C GLU A 144 4.77 -2.05 5.59
N ARG A 145 4.33 -0.90 6.17
CA ARG A 145 4.35 0.39 5.46
C ARG A 145 5.76 0.88 5.11
N TYR A 146 6.69 0.70 6.03
CA TYR A 146 8.06 1.21 5.95
C TYR A 146 9.09 0.12 5.66
N GLN A 147 8.62 -1.08 5.28
CA GLN A 147 9.50 -2.15 4.81
C GLN A 147 10.16 -1.71 3.50
N ALA A 148 11.46 -1.98 3.34
CA ALA A 148 12.24 -1.50 2.20
C ALA A 148 11.58 -1.82 0.86
N ASP A 149 11.11 -3.07 0.68
CA ASP A 149 10.45 -3.54 -0.53
C ASP A 149 9.10 -2.86 -0.82
N CYS A 150 8.52 -2.15 0.17
CA CYS A 150 7.23 -1.48 0.07
C CYS A 150 7.34 0.05 -0.08
N VAL A 151 8.54 0.60 0.05
CA VAL A 151 8.82 2.02 -0.11
C VAL A 151 9.18 2.29 -1.57
N ARG A 152 8.66 3.39 -2.11
CA ARG A 152 9.13 3.93 -3.38
C ARG A 152 10.00 5.12 -3.08
N GLU A 153 11.30 4.99 -3.34
CA GLU A 153 12.20 6.13 -3.25
C GLU A 153 11.98 7.04 -4.47
N HIS A 154 12.07 8.34 -4.24
CA HIS A 154 11.82 9.36 -5.24
C HIS A 154 12.98 10.34 -5.24
N ASP A 155 13.60 10.53 -6.40
CA ASP A 155 14.59 11.58 -6.60
C ASP A 155 13.88 12.92 -6.83
N ARG A 156 14.26 13.92 -6.07
CA ARG A 156 13.66 15.26 -6.13
C ARG A 156 14.25 16.10 -7.28
N TRP A 157 15.38 15.72 -7.87
CA TRP A 157 16.14 16.62 -8.73
C TRP A 157 15.91 16.46 -10.24
N SER A 158 15.01 15.59 -10.68
CA SER A 158 14.72 15.40 -12.10
C SER A 158 13.61 16.34 -12.62
N GLY A 159 13.75 16.84 -13.86
CA GLY A 159 12.71 17.59 -14.60
C GLY A 159 12.80 19.12 -14.50
N ALA A 160 11.95 19.86 -15.21
CA ALA A 160 11.91 21.33 -15.14
C ALA A 160 11.20 21.81 -13.85
N SER A 161 11.73 22.85 -13.21
CA SER A 161 11.19 23.37 -11.96
C SER A 161 11.56 24.81 -11.67
N LEU A 162 10.80 25.45 -10.78
CA LEU A 162 11.17 26.71 -10.14
C LEU A 162 11.73 26.44 -8.74
N MET A 163 12.85 27.08 -8.41
CA MET A 163 13.48 27.02 -7.10
C MET A 163 13.18 28.30 -6.31
N MET A 164 12.93 28.15 -5.01
CA MET A 164 12.65 29.25 -4.08
C MET A 164 13.37 28.98 -2.76
N CYS A 165 14.14 29.95 -2.26
CA CYS A 165 14.80 29.87 -0.95
C CYS A 165 14.03 30.67 0.10
N CYS A 166 13.92 30.15 1.32
CA CYS A 166 13.36 30.87 2.46
C CYS A 166 14.13 30.56 3.75
N CYS A 167 14.20 31.54 4.63
CA CYS A 167 14.77 31.38 5.97
C CYS A 167 13.81 31.90 7.04
N THR A 168 13.76 31.22 8.18
CA THR A 168 12.90 31.58 9.30
C THR A 168 13.69 31.54 10.61
N GLY A 169 13.64 32.64 11.36
CA GLY A 169 14.19 32.80 12.70
C GLY A 169 13.26 33.70 13.53
N SER A 170 13.09 33.42 14.82
CA SER A 170 12.18 34.19 15.69
C SER A 170 12.95 35.20 16.56
N PRO A 171 12.37 36.41 16.82
CA PRO A 171 11.27 36.47 17.78
C PRO A 171 9.99 37.17 17.30
N LYS A 172 9.96 37.75 16.09
CA LYS A 172 8.79 38.45 15.54
C LYS A 172 8.69 38.26 14.02
N GLY A 173 8.12 37.14 13.58
CA GLY A 173 7.37 36.93 12.31
C GLY A 173 7.78 37.62 11.00
N ALA A 174 9.01 38.11 10.82
CA ALA A 174 9.44 38.73 9.58
C ALA A 174 9.94 37.65 8.63
N TYR A 175 9.12 37.32 7.63
CA TYR A 175 9.52 36.54 6.47
C TYR A 175 10.33 37.47 5.55
N THR A 176 11.65 37.35 5.53
CA THR A 176 12.45 38.02 4.51
C THR A 176 12.47 37.11 3.28
N LEU A 177 11.58 37.38 2.32
CA LEU A 177 11.59 36.74 1.00
C LEU A 177 12.74 37.32 0.18
N LEU A 178 13.89 36.64 0.14
CA LEU A 178 14.89 36.85 -0.90
C LEU A 178 14.51 35.95 -2.08
N ALA A 179 13.59 36.41 -2.91
CA ALA A 179 13.19 35.72 -4.13
C ALA A 179 14.27 35.90 -5.21
N GLY A 180 15.20 34.95 -5.30
CA GLY A 180 16.03 34.74 -6.48
C GLY A 180 15.51 33.55 -7.27
N ALA A 181 14.87 33.79 -8.42
CA ALA A 181 14.47 32.71 -9.33
C ALA A 181 15.70 32.26 -10.13
N CYS A 182 16.27 31.11 -9.78
CA CYS A 182 17.18 30.39 -10.67
C CYS A 182 16.35 29.43 -11.52
N LEU A 183 16.25 29.73 -12.82
CA LEU A 183 15.69 28.82 -13.83
C LEU A 183 16.81 27.89 -14.27
N ASP A 184 16.74 26.62 -13.88
CA ASP A 184 17.55 25.57 -14.49
C ASP A 184 16.76 25.03 -15.70
N LEU A 185 17.23 25.35 -16.91
CA LEU A 185 16.72 24.86 -18.20
C LEU A 185 17.32 23.49 -18.56
#